data_AF-A0A5C6DJY1-F1
#
_entry.id   AF-A0A5C6DJY1-F1
#
_cell.length_a   1.000
_cell.length_b   1.000
_cell.length_c   1.000
_cell.angle_alpha   90.00
_cell.angle_beta   90.00
_cell.angle_gamma   90.00
#
_symmetry.space_group_name_H-M   'P 1'
#
loop_
_entity.id
_entity.type
_entity.pdbx_description
1 polymer ?
#
loop_
_entity_poly.entity_id
_entity_poly.type
_entity_poly.pdbx_seq_one_letter_code
_entity_poly.pdbx_strand_id
1 'polypeptide(L)'
;MEPETNVNPYAPTVLDSSTTVIESLPTVPRLVTTCSVVFNTIVMVMVSGGLFGVTVVGFSLLSVLFMLSGSEIPEFFASMFMGAGLAFVFGALFAAFAALPVVPACAWISVWRAPSGGPWTPRSIRLFGSCAGGLSGFACLAVPGLLAGESESLLFALLPAVFAAISVPLLLHRFARRCQIALDQQASDEHIESTLHPLSPGNSASPFLPPVDSPPSELT
;
A
#
# COMPACT_ATOMS: atom_id res chain seq x y z
N MET A 1 20.12 20.59 61.33
CA MET A 1 20.85 19.87 60.28
C MET A 1 19.84 18.97 59.61
N GLU A 2 19.25 19.44 58.52
CA GLU A 2 18.28 18.66 57.74
C GLU A 2 19.05 17.72 56.80
N PRO A 3 18.62 16.45 56.64
CA PRO A 3 19.29 15.52 55.73
C PRO A 3 18.91 15.83 54.28
N GLU A 4 19.89 16.24 53.48
CA GLU A 4 19.77 16.33 52.02
C GLU A 4 19.56 14.92 51.46
N THR A 5 18.37 14.67 50.91
CA THR A 5 18.09 13.45 50.17
C THR A 5 18.71 13.57 48.78
N ASN A 6 19.82 12.87 48.58
CA ASN A 6 20.49 12.71 47.30
C ASN A 6 19.63 11.86 46.37
N VAL A 7 18.73 12.51 45.63
CA VAL A 7 17.92 11.89 44.59
C VAL A 7 18.81 11.66 43.38
N ASN A 8 19.03 10.38 43.06
CA ASN A 8 19.79 9.96 41.88
C ASN A 8 19.09 10.46 40.60
N PRO A 9 19.70 11.38 39.83
CA PRO A 9 19.08 11.98 38.63
C PRO A 9 18.92 10.99 37.46
N TYR A 10 19.49 9.78 37.57
CA TYR A 10 19.39 8.73 36.56
C TYR A 10 18.51 7.55 37.01
N ALA A 11 17.87 7.62 38.18
CA ALA A 11 16.89 6.62 38.56
C ALA A 11 15.62 6.84 37.69
N PRO A 12 15.18 5.84 36.90
CA PRO A 12 13.94 5.94 36.17
C PRO A 12 12.80 6.09 37.17
N THR A 13 12.25 7.30 37.27
CA THR A 13 11.05 7.55 38.06
C THR A 13 9.89 6.89 37.34
N VAL A 14 9.47 5.73 37.87
CA VAL A 14 8.21 5.11 37.49
C VAL A 14 7.12 6.06 38.00
N LEU A 15 6.71 6.99 37.14
CA LEU A 15 5.59 7.88 37.40
C LEU A 15 4.31 7.03 37.36
N ASP A 16 3.90 6.53 38.52
CA ASP A 16 2.55 6.06 38.77
C ASP A 16 1.58 7.23 38.62
N SER A 17 1.22 7.50 37.38
CA SER A 17 0.25 8.49 36.97
C SER A 17 -1.11 7.82 36.97
N SER A 18 -1.69 7.72 38.18
CA SER A 18 -3.12 7.47 38.41
C SER A 18 -3.97 8.66 37.96
N THR A 19 -3.86 9.02 36.68
CA THR A 19 -4.80 9.90 36.01
C THR A 19 -5.71 9.00 35.18
N THR A 20 -6.94 8.86 35.62
CA THR A 20 -8.06 8.32 34.85
C THR A 20 -8.38 9.26 33.69
N VAL A 21 -7.45 9.41 32.75
CA VAL A 21 -7.81 9.75 31.38
C VAL A 21 -8.42 8.47 30.85
N ILE A 22 -9.70 8.54 30.49
CA ILE A 22 -10.29 7.61 29.54
C ILE A 22 -9.55 7.88 28.23
N GLU A 23 -8.33 7.35 28.14
CA GLU A 23 -7.54 7.28 26.94
C GLU A 23 -8.35 6.33 26.09
N SER A 24 -9.18 6.90 25.21
CA SER A 24 -9.88 6.17 24.17
C SER A 24 -8.86 5.20 23.59
N LEU A 25 -9.02 3.91 23.88
CA LEU A 25 -8.09 2.87 23.48
C LEU A 25 -7.66 3.20 22.04
N PRO A 26 -6.36 3.44 21.78
CA PRO A 26 -5.89 3.72 20.44
C PRO A 26 -6.40 2.57 19.60
N THR A 27 -7.32 2.90 18.68
CA THR A 27 -8.04 1.91 17.89
C THR A 27 -6.97 1.15 17.14
N VAL A 28 -6.74 -0.11 17.54
CA VAL A 28 -5.63 -0.95 17.07
C VAL A 28 -5.45 -0.71 15.58
N PRO A 29 -4.28 -0.20 15.13
CA PRO A 29 -4.09 0.22 13.75
C PRO A 29 -4.48 -0.94 12.86
N ARG A 30 -5.61 -0.76 12.15
CA ARG A 30 -6.23 -1.74 11.27
C ARG A 30 -5.15 -2.47 10.48
N LEU A 31 -5.12 -3.79 10.66
CA LEU A 31 -4.35 -4.73 9.83
C LEU A 31 -4.37 -4.24 8.38
N VAL A 32 -3.21 -4.19 7.72
CA VAL A 32 -3.10 -3.76 6.32
C VAL A 32 -3.93 -4.71 5.45
N THR A 33 -5.16 -4.31 5.15
CA THR A 33 -6.09 -5.15 4.40
C THR A 33 -5.67 -5.19 2.93
N THR A 34 -5.89 -6.33 2.28
CA THR A 34 -5.67 -6.47 0.82
C THR A 34 -6.43 -5.39 0.04
N CYS A 35 -7.62 -5.01 0.49
CA CYS A 35 -8.38 -3.91 -0.10
C CYS A 35 -7.62 -2.57 -0.04
N SER A 36 -6.99 -2.26 1.09
CA SER A 36 -6.15 -1.05 1.22
C SER A 36 -4.96 -1.08 0.27
N VAL A 37 -4.28 -2.23 0.14
CA VAL A 37 -3.15 -2.40 -0.79
C VAL A 37 -3.61 -2.22 -2.25
N VAL A 38 -4.72 -2.85 -2.63
CA VAL A 38 -5.31 -2.74 -3.97
C VAL A 38 -5.70 -1.31 -4.29
N PHE A 39 -6.42 -0.64 -3.40
CA PHE A 39 -6.85 0.74 -3.59
C PHE A 39 -5.65 1.69 -3.73
N ASN A 40 -4.67 1.60 -2.82
CA ASN A 40 -3.46 2.41 -2.93
C ASN A 40 -2.68 2.12 -4.22
N THR A 41 -2.63 0.87 -4.67
CA THR A 41 -1.98 0.52 -5.94
C THR A 41 -2.69 1.18 -7.13
N ILE A 42 -4.03 1.16 -7.18
CA ILE A 42 -4.81 1.84 -8.23
C ILE A 42 -4.49 3.34 -8.24
N VAL A 43 -4.50 4.00 -7.08
CA VAL A 43 -4.18 5.43 -6.98
C VAL A 43 -2.75 5.72 -7.46
N MET A 44 -1.77 4.90 -7.08
CA MET A 44 -0.38 5.10 -7.53
C MET A 44 -0.20 4.83 -9.02
N VAL A 45 -0.96 3.89 -9.60
CA VAL A 45 -1.00 3.65 -11.06
C VAL A 45 -1.60 4.87 -11.78
N MET A 46 -2.67 5.46 -11.26
CA MET A 46 -3.26 6.70 -11.81
C MET A 46 -2.25 7.85 -11.80
N VAL A 47 -1.60 8.09 -10.66
CA VAL A 47 -0.56 9.13 -10.53
C VAL A 47 0.60 8.86 -11.51
N SER A 48 1.04 7.61 -11.64
CA SER A 48 2.06 7.23 -12.62
C SER A 48 1.61 7.49 -14.06
N GLY A 49 0.37 7.16 -14.41
CA GLY A 49 -0.17 7.39 -15.76
C GLY A 49 -0.22 8.89 -16.08
N GLY A 50 -0.61 9.71 -15.11
CA GLY A 50 -0.56 11.17 -15.26
C GLY A 50 0.88 11.67 -15.43
N LEU A 51 1.82 11.20 -14.61
CA LEU A 51 3.24 11.56 -14.76
C LEU A 51 3.80 11.16 -16.13
N PHE A 52 3.41 9.99 -16.65
CA PHE A 52 3.79 9.54 -17.99
C PHE A 52 3.20 10.46 -19.09
N GLY A 53 1.94 10.88 -18.95
CA GLY A 53 1.35 11.84 -19.88
C GLY A 53 2.13 13.17 -19.92
N VAL A 54 2.51 13.68 -18.74
CA VAL A 54 3.33 14.90 -18.61
C VAL A 54 4.70 14.72 -19.26
N THR A 55 5.37 13.58 -19.08
CA THR A 55 6.70 13.37 -19.67
C THR A 55 6.64 13.30 -21.20
N VAL A 56 5.62 12.66 -21.77
CA VAL A 56 5.43 12.60 -23.24
C VAL A 56 5.19 13.99 -23.82
N VAL A 57 4.30 14.78 -23.22
CA VAL A 57 4.04 16.17 -23.67
C VAL A 57 5.26 17.05 -23.44
N GLY A 58 5.92 16.92 -22.28
CA GLY A 58 7.15 17.66 -21.97
C GLY A 58 8.26 17.39 -22.98
N PHE A 59 8.47 16.13 -23.39
CA PHE A 59 9.45 15.78 -24.41
C PHE A 59 9.10 16.35 -25.80
N SER A 60 7.81 16.32 -26.14
CA SER A 60 7.31 16.89 -27.40
C SER A 60 7.50 18.41 -27.44
N LEU A 61 7.19 19.10 -26.35
CA LEU A 61 7.34 20.55 -26.21
C LEU A 61 8.80 20.99 -26.10
N LEU A 62 9.67 20.18 -25.47
CA LEU A 62 11.10 20.47 -25.37
C LEU A 62 11.75 20.63 -26.75
N SER A 63 11.29 19.86 -27.73
CA SER A 63 11.76 19.98 -29.13
C SER A 63 11.40 21.34 -29.73
N VAL A 64 10.23 21.87 -29.40
CA VAL A 64 9.76 23.18 -29.87
C VAL A 64 10.52 24.30 -29.17
N LEU A 65 10.84 24.14 -27.88
CA LEU A 65 11.56 25.15 -27.07
C LEU A 65 12.87 25.61 -27.72
N PHE A 66 13.60 24.71 -28.39
CA PHE A 66 14.85 25.04 -29.08
C PHE A 66 14.68 25.88 -30.35
N MET A 67 13.45 26.03 -30.86
CA MET A 67 13.14 26.82 -32.06
C MET A 67 12.48 28.17 -31.73
N LEU A 68 12.12 28.44 -30.48
CA LEU A 68 11.44 29.67 -30.08
C LEU A 68 12.38 30.88 -29.99
N SER A 69 11.85 32.05 -30.38
CA SER A 69 12.50 33.33 -30.16
C SER A 69 12.21 33.87 -28.75
N GLY A 70 13.14 34.67 -28.20
CA GLY A 70 13.12 35.07 -26.79
C GLY A 70 11.85 35.80 -26.29
N SER A 71 11.11 36.46 -27.18
CA SER A 71 9.86 37.17 -26.85
C SER A 71 8.66 36.24 -26.64
N GLU A 72 8.68 35.01 -27.15
CA GLU A 72 7.55 34.07 -27.12
C GLU A 72 7.61 33.10 -25.93
N ILE A 73 8.71 33.13 -25.18
CA ILE A 73 8.98 32.27 -24.02
C ILE A 73 7.86 32.27 -22.95
N PRO A 74 7.31 33.43 -22.50
CA PRO A 74 6.31 33.41 -21.43
C PRO A 74 4.97 32.78 -21.85
N GLU A 75 4.50 33.03 -23.07
CA GLU A 75 3.28 32.42 -23.62
C GLU A 75 3.48 30.91 -23.82
N PHE A 76 4.69 30.52 -24.25
CA PHE A 76 5.08 29.12 -24.35
C PHE A 76 5.02 28.40 -22.99
N PHE A 77 5.54 28.99 -21.91
CA PHE A 77 5.44 28.37 -20.59
C PHE A 77 3.99 28.22 -20.10
N ALA A 78 3.13 29.21 -20.34
CA ALA A 78 1.72 29.13 -19.98
C ALA A 78 1.02 27.97 -20.71
N SER A 79 1.25 27.84 -22.03
CA SER A 79 0.72 26.72 -22.82
C SER A 79 1.32 25.38 -22.39
N MET A 80 2.60 25.32 -22.01
CA MET A 80 3.25 24.13 -21.49
C MET A 80 2.60 23.65 -20.19
N PHE A 81 2.31 24.54 -19.24
CA PHE A 81 1.64 24.16 -17.99
C PHE A 81 0.21 23.66 -18.22
N MET A 82 -0.54 24.33 -19.11
CA MET A 82 -1.89 23.90 -19.46
C MET A 82 -1.88 22.54 -20.17
N GLY A 83 -0.98 22.36 -21.13
CA GLY A 83 -0.79 21.10 -21.85
C GLY A 83 -0.36 19.96 -20.93
N ALA A 84 0.59 20.21 -20.01
CA ALA A 84 1.01 19.25 -19.00
C ALA A 84 -0.14 18.89 -18.05
N GLY A 85 -0.94 19.86 -17.61
CA GLY A 85 -2.10 19.62 -16.75
C GLY A 85 -3.14 18.73 -17.42
N LEU A 86 -3.49 19.02 -18.67
CA LEU A 86 -4.41 18.18 -19.45
C LEU A 86 -3.83 16.78 -19.69
N ALA A 87 -2.56 16.69 -20.06
CA ALA A 87 -1.88 15.40 -20.28
C ALA A 87 -1.85 14.55 -19.01
N PHE A 88 -1.65 15.18 -17.84
CA PHE A 88 -1.73 14.51 -16.55
C PHE A 88 -3.12 13.93 -16.31
N VAL A 89 -4.18 14.72 -16.51
CA VAL A 89 -5.56 14.28 -16.30
C VAL A 89 -5.93 13.13 -17.23
N PHE A 90 -5.67 13.26 -18.54
CA PHE A 90 -5.95 12.20 -19.50
C PHE A 90 -5.12 10.95 -19.20
N GLY A 91 -3.81 11.08 -18.97
CA GLY A 91 -2.94 9.96 -18.61
C GLY A 91 -3.40 9.23 -17.35
N ALA A 92 -3.84 9.97 -16.33
CA ALA A 92 -4.37 9.41 -15.10
C ALA A 92 -5.70 8.67 -15.30
N LEU A 93 -6.61 9.21 -16.12
CA LEU A 93 -7.90 8.58 -16.43
C LEU A 93 -7.72 7.29 -17.23
N PHE A 94 -6.89 7.30 -18.29
CA PHE A 94 -6.59 6.09 -19.06
C PHE A 94 -5.95 5.00 -18.20
N ALA A 95 -5.00 5.39 -17.33
CA ALA A 95 -4.41 4.47 -16.38
C ALA A 95 -5.43 3.95 -15.37
N ALA A 96 -6.39 4.77 -14.92
CA ALA A 96 -7.46 4.34 -14.02
C ALA A 96 -8.34 3.26 -14.65
N PHE A 97 -8.80 3.47 -15.88
CA PHE A 97 -9.64 2.52 -16.60
C PHE A 97 -8.95 1.18 -16.81
N ALA A 98 -7.63 1.19 -17.10
CA ALA A 98 -6.85 -0.03 -17.22
C ALA A 98 -6.59 -0.71 -15.86
N ALA A 99 -6.32 0.07 -14.81
CA ALA A 99 -6.00 -0.45 -13.47
C ALA A 99 -7.20 -1.07 -12.76
N LEU A 100 -8.41 -0.55 -12.98
CA LEU A 100 -9.64 -1.01 -12.32
C LEU A 100 -9.90 -2.52 -12.51
N PRO A 101 -9.79 -3.12 -13.71
CA PRO A 101 -9.89 -4.57 -13.86
C PRO A 101 -8.57 -5.30 -13.56
N VAL A 102 -7.41 -4.72 -13.94
CA VAL A 102 -6.12 -5.42 -13.88
C VAL A 102 -5.64 -5.60 -12.44
N VAL A 103 -5.72 -4.58 -11.59
CA VAL A 103 -5.19 -4.65 -10.22
C VAL A 103 -5.98 -5.64 -9.35
N PRO A 104 -7.33 -5.64 -9.34
CA PRO A 104 -8.09 -6.66 -8.62
C PRO A 104 -7.85 -8.07 -9.16
N ALA A 105 -7.72 -8.26 -10.48
CA ALA A 105 -7.38 -9.55 -11.05
C ALA A 105 -5.99 -10.04 -10.57
N CYS A 106 -4.99 -9.15 -10.54
CA CYS A 106 -3.68 -9.46 -9.97
C CYS A 106 -3.77 -9.81 -8.48
N ALA A 107 -4.58 -9.08 -7.72
CA ALA A 107 -4.77 -9.33 -6.29
C ALA A 107 -5.42 -10.70 -6.05
N TRP A 108 -6.44 -11.03 -6.84
CA TRP A 108 -7.10 -12.33 -6.81
C TRP A 108 -6.10 -13.48 -7.05
N ILE A 109 -5.25 -13.35 -8.08
CA ILE A 109 -4.19 -14.33 -8.40
C ILE A 109 -3.19 -14.43 -7.24
N SER A 110 -2.84 -13.32 -6.60
CA SER A 110 -1.90 -13.33 -5.48
C SER A 110 -2.46 -14.05 -4.25
N VAL A 111 -3.74 -13.88 -3.95
CA VAL A 111 -4.43 -14.58 -2.85
C VAL A 111 -4.47 -16.09 -3.11
N TRP A 112 -4.72 -16.50 -4.35
CA TRP A 112 -4.73 -17.93 -4.72
C TRP A 112 -3.35 -18.58 -4.59
N ARG A 113 -2.26 -17.85 -4.87
CA ARG A 113 -0.90 -18.37 -4.75
C ARG A 113 -0.38 -18.43 -3.31
N ALA A 114 -0.92 -17.62 -2.40
CA ALA A 114 -0.52 -17.62 -1.00
C ALA A 114 -1.74 -17.83 -0.08
N PRO A 115 -2.32 -19.06 -0.03
CA PRO A 115 -3.46 -19.36 0.83
C PRO A 115 -3.14 -19.27 2.32
N SER A 116 -1.84 -19.20 2.68
CA SER A 116 -1.37 -19.17 4.07
C SER A 116 -1.75 -17.90 4.83
N GLY A 117 -2.42 -16.93 4.20
CA GLY A 117 -2.98 -15.76 4.89
C GLY A 117 -1.93 -14.85 5.54
N GLY A 118 -0.66 -15.00 5.16
CA GLY A 118 0.43 -14.23 5.75
C GLY A 118 0.24 -12.72 5.56
N PRO A 119 0.69 -11.89 6.53
CA PRO A 119 0.55 -10.45 6.44
C PRO A 119 1.32 -9.88 5.24
N TRP A 120 0.81 -8.80 4.66
CA TRP A 120 1.46 -8.10 3.57
C TRP A 120 2.83 -7.55 4.02
N THR A 121 3.91 -8.10 3.46
CA THR A 121 5.25 -7.59 3.71
C THR A 121 5.58 -6.42 2.77
N PRO A 122 6.45 -5.47 3.18
CA PRO A 122 6.88 -4.37 2.31
C PRO A 122 7.43 -4.82 0.95
N ARG A 123 8.14 -5.97 0.92
CA ARG A 123 8.65 -6.58 -0.31
C ARG A 123 7.53 -7.07 -1.20
N SER A 124 6.54 -7.77 -0.64
CA SER A 124 5.38 -8.27 -1.40
C SER A 124 4.53 -7.14 -2.01
N ILE A 125 4.34 -6.03 -1.29
CA ILE A 125 3.61 -4.84 -1.79
C ILE A 125 4.34 -4.22 -2.99
N ARG A 126 5.67 -4.11 -2.93
CA ARG A 126 6.46 -3.55 -4.06
C ARG A 126 6.43 -4.47 -5.28
N LEU A 127 6.59 -5.77 -5.08
CA LEU A 127 6.53 -6.74 -6.18
C LEU A 127 5.14 -6.74 -6.83
N PHE A 128 4.08 -6.76 -6.00
CA PHE A 128 2.70 -6.65 -6.46
C PHE A 128 2.48 -5.36 -7.25
N GLY A 129 2.89 -4.22 -6.70
CA GLY A 129 2.77 -2.92 -7.37
C GLY A 129 3.52 -2.83 -8.69
N SER A 130 4.72 -3.44 -8.79
CA SER A 130 5.50 -3.49 -10.03
C SER A 130 4.79 -4.33 -11.11
N CYS A 131 4.33 -5.54 -10.77
CA CYS A 131 3.61 -6.40 -11.71
C CYS A 131 2.26 -5.81 -12.12
N ALA A 132 1.46 -5.37 -11.16
CA ALA A 132 0.14 -4.80 -11.42
C ALA A 132 0.24 -3.47 -12.18
N GLY A 133 1.21 -2.63 -11.82
CA GLY A 133 1.52 -1.38 -12.52
C GLY A 133 1.96 -1.63 -13.96
N GLY A 134 2.90 -2.55 -14.18
CA GLY A 134 3.37 -2.90 -15.52
C GLY A 134 2.27 -3.46 -16.42
N LEU A 135 1.45 -4.38 -15.89
CA LEU A 135 0.31 -4.92 -16.63
C LEU A 135 -0.75 -3.86 -16.93
N SER A 136 -1.03 -2.96 -15.99
CA SER A 136 -1.99 -1.87 -16.20
C SER A 136 -1.48 -0.86 -17.22
N GLY A 137 -0.19 -0.51 -17.16
CA GLY A 137 0.47 0.37 -18.13
C GLY A 137 0.55 -0.25 -19.53
N PHE A 138 0.73 -1.57 -19.63
CA PHE A 138 0.63 -2.27 -20.90
C PHE A 138 -0.82 -2.23 -21.44
N ALA A 139 -1.79 -2.61 -20.59
CA ALA A 139 -3.20 -2.71 -20.97
C ALA A 139 -3.79 -1.38 -21.43
N CYS A 140 -3.35 -0.24 -20.88
CA CYS A 140 -3.92 1.06 -21.23
C CYS A 140 -3.72 1.47 -22.70
N LEU A 141 -2.64 1.01 -23.34
CA LEU A 141 -2.39 1.24 -24.78
C LEU A 141 -2.63 -0.02 -25.63
N ALA A 142 -2.27 -1.20 -25.12
CA ALA A 142 -2.41 -2.44 -25.87
C ALA A 142 -3.88 -2.78 -26.17
N VAL A 143 -4.80 -2.56 -25.23
CA VAL A 143 -6.21 -2.92 -25.43
C VAL A 143 -6.87 -2.04 -26.50
N PRO A 144 -6.79 -0.69 -26.43
CA PRO A 144 -7.33 0.15 -27.50
C PRO A 144 -6.66 -0.10 -28.86
N GLY A 145 -5.33 -0.29 -28.90
CA GLY A 145 -4.61 -0.51 -30.15
C GLY A 145 -4.93 -1.85 -30.82
N LEU A 146 -5.09 -2.92 -30.03
CA LEU A 146 -5.58 -4.20 -30.54
C LEU A 146 -7.01 -4.11 -31.07
N LEU A 147 -7.89 -3.37 -30.38
CA LEU A 147 -9.27 -3.16 -30.86
C LEU A 147 -9.32 -2.31 -32.15
N ALA A 148 -8.34 -1.43 -32.35
CA ALA A 148 -8.17 -0.67 -33.59
C ALA A 148 -7.54 -1.49 -34.73
N GLY A 149 -7.06 -2.72 -34.46
CA GLY A 149 -6.40 -3.58 -35.45
C GLY A 149 -4.93 -3.25 -35.71
N GLU A 150 -4.31 -2.40 -34.87
CA GLU A 150 -2.93 -1.95 -35.03
C GLU A 150 -1.99 -2.80 -34.18
N SER A 151 -1.37 -3.85 -34.73
CA SER A 151 -0.45 -4.70 -33.97
C SER A 151 0.81 -3.98 -33.48
N GLU A 152 1.22 -2.89 -34.13
CA GLU A 152 2.38 -2.07 -33.73
C GLU A 152 2.18 -1.39 -32.37
N SER A 153 0.93 -1.15 -31.98
CA SER A 153 0.55 -0.58 -30.68
C SER A 153 1.09 -1.40 -29.49
N LEU A 154 1.32 -2.71 -29.67
CA LEU A 154 1.89 -3.58 -28.65
C LEU A 154 3.32 -3.19 -28.27
N LEU A 155 4.12 -2.77 -29.24
CA LEU A 155 5.50 -2.34 -28.98
C LEU A 155 5.50 -0.99 -28.26
N PHE A 156 4.63 -0.07 -28.68
CA PHE A 156 4.47 1.23 -28.00
C PHE A 156 3.92 1.08 -26.58
N ALA A 157 3.08 0.06 -26.32
CA ALA A 157 2.56 -0.26 -24.99
C ALA A 157 3.63 -0.74 -24.00
N LEU A 158 4.81 -1.17 -24.47
CA LEU A 158 5.92 -1.54 -23.58
C LEU A 158 6.47 -0.32 -22.81
N LEU A 159 6.43 0.87 -23.42
CA LEU A 159 6.96 2.08 -22.80
C LEU A 159 6.20 2.47 -21.52
N PRO A 160 4.86 2.65 -21.51
CA PRO A 160 4.11 2.90 -20.28
C PRO A 160 4.15 1.70 -19.33
N ALA A 161 4.27 0.46 -19.82
CA ALA A 161 4.40 -0.72 -18.98
C ALA A 161 5.69 -0.69 -18.14
N VAL A 162 6.85 -0.45 -18.78
CA VAL A 162 8.14 -0.35 -18.09
C VAL A 162 8.15 0.86 -17.15
N PHE A 163 7.62 1.99 -17.62
CA PHE A 163 7.52 3.20 -16.79
C PHE A 163 6.71 2.93 -15.51
N ALA A 164 5.50 2.37 -15.65
CA ALA A 164 4.63 2.04 -14.52
C ALA A 164 5.23 0.95 -13.61
N ALA A 165 5.91 -0.05 -14.17
CA ALA A 165 6.56 -1.12 -13.40
C ALA A 165 7.66 -0.59 -12.46
N ILE A 166 8.29 0.54 -12.81
CA ILE A 166 9.33 1.19 -12.02
C ILE A 166 8.76 2.27 -11.11
N SER A 167 7.90 3.16 -11.62
CA SER A 167 7.37 4.30 -10.87
C SER A 167 6.42 3.89 -9.75
N VAL A 168 5.53 2.91 -9.98
CA VAL A 168 4.52 2.48 -9.01
C VAL A 168 5.14 1.93 -7.72
N PRO A 169 6.12 1.00 -7.73
CA PRO A 169 6.76 0.55 -6.50
C PRO A 169 7.56 1.65 -5.78
N LEU A 170 8.09 2.64 -6.51
CA LEU A 170 8.74 3.81 -5.92
C LEU A 170 7.73 4.71 -5.20
N LEU A 171 6.56 4.95 -5.79
CA LEU A 171 5.49 5.72 -5.16
C LEU A 171 4.90 4.97 -3.96
N LEU A 172 4.76 3.64 -4.06
CA LEU A 172 4.34 2.78 -2.95
C LEU A 172 5.38 2.65 -1.85
N HIS A 173 6.64 3.08 -2.05
CA HIS A 173 7.69 2.98 -1.03
C HIS A 173 7.28 3.64 0.30
N ARG A 174 6.62 4.80 0.23
CA ARG A 174 6.13 5.51 1.43
C ARG A 174 5.05 4.70 2.16
N PHE A 175 4.15 4.08 1.41
CA PHE A 175 3.10 3.22 1.97
C PHE A 175 3.70 1.96 2.59
N ALA A 176 4.59 1.27 1.87
CA ALA A 176 5.29 0.09 2.35
C ALA A 176 6.09 0.36 3.64
N ARG A 177 6.70 1.55 3.77
CA ARG A 177 7.38 1.97 5.01
C ARG A 177 6.41 2.15 6.18
N ARG A 178 5.22 2.71 5.94
CA ARG A 178 4.18 2.83 6.98
C ARG A 178 3.66 1.46 7.42
N CYS A 179 3.47 0.53 6.47
CA CYS A 179 3.10 -0.84 6.78
C CYS A 179 4.16 -1.54 7.63
N GLN A 180 5.44 -1.33 7.33
CA GLN A 180 6.54 -1.90 8.12
C GLN A 180 6.49 -1.43 9.57
N ILE A 181 6.32 -0.13 9.80
CA ILE A 181 6.24 0.43 11.16
C ILE A 181 5.05 -0.18 11.92
N ALA A 182 3.89 -0.33 11.27
CA ALA A 182 2.72 -0.93 11.89
C ALA A 182 2.92 -2.42 12.25
N LEU A 183 3.63 -3.18 11.41
CA LEU A 183 3.98 -4.57 11.70
C LEU A 183 4.99 -4.70 12.85
N ASP A 184 6.01 -3.82 12.88
CA ASP A 184 7.02 -3.80 13.94
C ASP A 184 6.40 -3.44 15.30
N GLN A 185 5.41 -2.54 15.31
CA GLN A 185 4.61 -2.22 16.50
C GLN A 185 3.79 -3.43 16.98
N GLN A 186 3.07 -4.10 16.07
CA GLN A 186 2.29 -5.29 16.44
C GLN A 186 3.15 -6.41 17.02
N ALA A 187 4.32 -6.67 16.43
CA ALA A 187 5.25 -7.67 16.95
C ALA A 187 5.78 -7.31 18.35
N SER A 188 5.94 -6.01 18.64
CA SER A 188 6.36 -5.54 19.96
C SER A 188 5.25 -5.71 20.99
N ASP A 189 4.00 -5.41 20.63
CA ASP A 189 2.84 -5.56 21.51
C ASP A 189 2.57 -7.04 21.86
N GLU A 190 2.64 -7.94 20.87
CA GLU A 190 2.53 -9.40 21.11
C GLU A 190 3.63 -9.91 22.04
N HIS A 191 4.86 -9.37 21.92
CA HIS A 191 5.95 -9.73 22.82
C HIS A 191 5.72 -9.24 24.25
N ILE A 192 5.22 -8.00 24.41
CA ILE A 192 4.87 -7.42 25.71
C ILE A 192 3.74 -8.22 26.36
N GLU A 193 2.68 -8.57 25.61
CA GLU A 193 1.56 -9.37 26.11
C GLU A 193 2.03 -10.76 26.56
N SER A 194 2.90 -11.42 25.78
CA SER A 194 3.51 -12.70 26.17
C SER A 194 4.39 -12.61 27.42
N THR A 195 5.00 -11.44 27.67
CA THR A 195 5.93 -11.20 28.80
C THR A 195 5.20 -10.70 30.05
N LEU A 196 4.04 -10.05 29.92
CA LEU A 196 3.18 -9.62 31.03
C LEU A 196 2.24 -10.73 31.50
N HIS A 197 1.96 -11.74 30.67
CA HIS A 197 1.14 -12.91 31.03
C HIS A 197 1.89 -14.24 31.30
N PRO A 198 3.14 -14.31 31.79
CA PRO A 198 3.77 -15.59 32.16
C PRO A 198 3.18 -16.18 33.45
N LEU A 199 2.31 -15.44 34.16
CA LEU A 199 1.72 -15.82 35.43
C LEU A 199 0.20 -16.00 35.35
N SER A 200 -0.29 -16.79 34.40
CA SER A 200 -1.49 -17.60 34.67
C SER A 200 -1.07 -19.05 34.99
N PRO A 201 -0.56 -19.34 36.21
CA PRO A 201 -0.53 -20.70 36.72
C PRO A 201 -1.98 -21.07 37.05
N GLY A 202 -2.71 -21.61 36.07
CA GLY A 202 -4.16 -21.71 36.23
C GLY A 202 -4.87 -22.72 35.36
N ASN A 203 -4.18 -23.73 34.82
CA ASN A 203 -4.83 -24.97 34.38
C ASN A 203 -4.21 -26.14 35.14
N SER A 204 -4.27 -26.04 36.47
CA SER A 204 -4.40 -27.23 37.31
C SER A 204 -5.68 -27.95 36.87
N ALA A 205 -5.49 -29.07 36.16
CA ALA A 205 -6.41 -30.18 36.01
C ALA A 205 -7.88 -29.87 36.33
N SER A 206 -8.71 -29.66 35.31
CA SER A 206 -10.13 -29.97 35.46
C SER A 206 -10.24 -31.43 35.90
N PRO A 207 -10.84 -31.73 37.07
CA PRO A 207 -11.05 -33.09 37.50
C PRO A 207 -11.99 -33.74 36.48
N PHE A 208 -11.55 -34.88 35.95
CA PHE A 208 -12.33 -35.92 35.30
C PHE A 208 -13.83 -35.79 35.62
N LEU A 209 -14.59 -35.16 34.71
CA LEU A 209 -16.02 -35.38 34.66
C LEU A 209 -16.20 -36.74 33.96
N PRO A 210 -16.81 -37.73 34.62
CA PRO A 210 -17.05 -39.02 34.00
C PRO A 210 -17.95 -38.87 32.77
N PRO A 211 -17.83 -39.77 31.78
CA PRO A 211 -18.66 -39.75 30.60
C PRO A 211 -20.15 -39.83 31.00
N VAL A 212 -20.94 -38.87 30.52
CA VAL A 212 -22.39 -38.94 30.60
C VAL A 212 -22.83 -39.98 29.57
N ASP A 213 -23.26 -41.14 30.07
CA ASP A 213 -23.89 -42.17 29.25
C ASP A 213 -25.10 -41.59 28.52
N SER A 214 -25.07 -41.70 27.20
CA SER A 214 -26.18 -41.30 26.33
C SER A 214 -27.28 -42.37 26.41
N PRO A 215 -28.56 -42.00 26.59
CA PRO A 215 -29.64 -42.96 26.60
C PRO A 215 -29.83 -43.60 25.21
N PRO A 216 -30.23 -44.88 25.16
CA PRO A 216 -30.41 -45.61 23.91
C PRO A 216 -31.51 -44.99 23.06
N SER A 217 -31.22 -44.84 21.78
CA SER A 217 -32.14 -44.40 20.74
C SER A 217 -33.24 -45.46 20.57
N GLU A 218 -34.45 -45.16 21.03
CA GLU A 218 -35.62 -45.95 20.66
C GLU A 218 -35.95 -45.73 19.18
N LEU A 219 -36.15 -46.86 18.48
CA LEU A 219 -36.65 -46.93 17.13
C LEU A 219 -38.00 -46.21 17.00
N THR A 220 -38.15 -45.39 15.97
CA THR A 220 -39.36 -45.34 15.12
C THR A 220 -39.02 -44.86 13.72
#